data_AF-C7TZR8-F1
#
_entry.id   AF-C7TZR8-F1
#
_cell.length_a   1.000
_cell.length_b   1.000
_cell.length_c   1.000
_cell.angle_alpha   90.00
_cell.angle_beta   90.00
_cell.angle_gamma   90.00
#
_symmetry.space_group_name_H-M   'P 1'
#
loop_
_entity.id
_entity.type
_entity.pdbx_description
1 polymer ?
#
loop_
_entity_poly.entity_id
_entity_poly.type
_entity_poly.pdbx_seq_one_letter_code
_entity_poly.pdbx_strand_id
1 'polypeptide(L)' 'MGSLFRSEEMQLSQMFLHTDIAYMCISELGELGLVQFRDTVPGTNAFQRKFVNEVRRCD' A
#
# COMPACT_ATOMS: atom_id res chain seq x y z
N MET A 1 2.59 19.63 16.45
CA MET A 1 2.77 18.48 17.37
C MET A 1 1.60 18.44 18.36
N GLY A 2 0.70 17.48 18.19
CA GLY A 2 -0.17 16.94 19.24
C GLY A 2 -1.50 17.66 19.50
N SER A 3 -2.54 17.37 18.70
CA SER A 3 -3.91 17.42 19.19
C SER A 3 -4.16 16.15 20.02
N LEU A 4 -4.02 16.24 21.35
CA LEU A 4 -4.34 15.11 22.25
C LEU A 4 -5.84 14.76 22.25
N PHE A 5 -6.69 15.64 21.73
CA PHE A 5 -8.14 15.58 21.88
C PHE A 5 -8.88 15.15 20.60
N ARG A 6 -8.22 15.22 19.43
CA ARG A 6 -8.79 14.86 18.12
C ARG A 6 -7.76 14.23 17.20
N SER A 7 -8.23 13.34 16.33
CA SER A 7 -7.46 12.76 15.23
C SER A 7 -6.83 13.83 14.33
N GLU A 8 -5.68 13.52 13.75
CA GLU A 8 -5.06 14.36 12.73
C GLU A 8 -5.89 14.35 11.42
N GLU A 9 -5.74 15.41 10.63
CA GLU A 9 -6.38 15.48 9.32
C GLU A 9 -5.77 14.46 8.37
N MET A 10 -6.62 13.71 7.68
CA MET A 10 -6.22 12.65 6.75
C MET A 10 -6.58 13.05 5.33
N GLN A 11 -5.71 12.71 4.37
CA GLN A 11 -5.95 12.93 2.94
C GLN A 11 -5.95 11.60 2.18
N LEU A 12 -6.93 11.44 1.28
CA LEU A 12 -6.94 10.37 0.30
C LEU A 12 -6.21 10.84 -0.97
N SER A 13 -5.13 10.15 -1.30
CA SER A 13 -4.32 10.41 -2.49
C SER A 13 -4.35 9.19 -3.42
N GLN A 14 -4.40 9.44 -4.73
CA GLN A 14 -4.32 8.40 -5.76
C GLN A 14 -2.90 8.38 -6.34
N MET A 15 -2.29 7.20 -6.41
CA MET A 15 -0.93 7.01 -6.91
C MET A 15 -0.96 6.14 -8.17
N PHE A 16 -0.23 6.57 -9.20
CA PHE A 16 0.00 5.80 -10.42
C PHE A 16 1.48 5.46 -10.51
N LEU A 17 1.79 4.18 -10.59
CA LEU A 17 3.16 3.66 -10.63
C LEU A 17 3.38 2.85 -11.89
N HIS A 18 4.52 3.08 -12.54
CA HIS A 18 5.00 2.17 -13.58
C HIS A 18 5.57 0.91 -12.93
N THR A 19 5.38 -0.26 -13.56
CA THR A 19 5.78 -1.55 -12.98
C THR A 19 7.26 -1.63 -12.63
N ASP A 20 8.10 -0.98 -13.45
CA ASP A 20 9.56 -1.06 -13.32
C ASP A 20 10.09 -0.32 -12.08
N ILE A 21 9.35 0.68 -11.58
CA ILE A 21 9.70 1.47 -10.39
C ILE A 21 8.80 1.16 -9.19
N ALA A 22 7.70 0.43 -9.39
CA ALA A 22 6.69 0.19 -8.36
C ALA A 22 7.29 -0.46 -7.11
N TYR A 23 8.20 -1.43 -7.28
CA TYR A 23 8.85 -2.11 -6.16
C TYR A 23 9.66 -1.15 -5.28
N MET A 24 10.52 -0.33 -5.90
CA MET A 24 11.35 0.64 -5.18
C MET A 24 10.51 1.67 -4.44
N CYS A 25 9.52 2.26 -5.12
CA CYS A 25 8.64 3.25 -4.51
C CYS A 25 7.84 2.67 -3.32
N ILE A 26 7.34 1.44 -3.44
CA ILE A 26 6.61 0.79 -2.34
C ILE A 26 7.54 0.49 -1.15
N SER A 27 8.78 0.10 -1.41
CA SER A 27 9.79 -0.12 -0.36
C SER A 27 10.05 1.16 0.43
N GLU A 28 10.31 2.27 -0.26
CA GLU A 28 10.54 3.57 0.37
C GLU A 28 9.32 4.06 1.17
N LEU A 29 8.11 3.88 0.64
CA LEU A 29 6.87 4.21 1.37
C LEU A 29 6.68 3.34 2.62
N GLY A 30 7.11 2.08 2.57
CA GLY A 30 7.13 1.19 3.73
C GLY A 30 8.10 1.64 4.82
N GLU A 31 9.29 2.10 4.43
CA GLU A 31 10.29 2.66 5.35
C GLU A 31 9.83 3.98 5.99
N LEU A 32 9.13 4.84 5.24
CA LEU A 32 8.55 6.07 5.77
C LEU A 32 7.45 5.79 6.83
N GLY A 33 6.63 4.76 6.63
CA GLY A 33 5.62 4.34 7.62
C GLY A 33 4.44 5.30 7.82
N LEU A 34 4.22 6.25 6.90
CA LEU A 34 3.19 7.30 7.00
C LEU A 34 1.93 7.02 6.16
N VAL A 35 1.93 5.97 5.35
CA VAL A 35 0.88 5.72 4.35
C VAL A 35 0.08 4.47 4.71
N GLN A 36 -1.23 4.58 4.61
CA GLN A 36 -2.16 3.46 4.72
C GLN A 36 -2.77 3.15 3.35
N PHE A 37 -2.46 1.97 2.80
CA PHE A 37 -3.06 1.49 1.55
C PHE A 37 -4.47 0.96 1.77
N ARG A 38 -5.36 1.21 0.80
CA ARG A 38 -6.70 0.59 0.74
C ARG A 38 -6.72 -0.47 -0.35
N ASP A 39 -7.41 -1.56 -0.09
CA ASP A 39 -7.66 -2.57 -1.11
C ASP A 39 -8.62 -2.02 -2.17
N THR A 40 -8.14 -1.95 -3.42
CA THR A 40 -8.94 -1.51 -4.56
C THR A 40 -9.75 -2.65 -5.18
N VAL A 41 -9.46 -3.91 -4.84
CA VAL A 41 -10.11 -5.08 -5.42
C VAL A 41 -10.59 -6.07 -4.33
N PRO A 42 -11.49 -5.64 -3.43
CA PRO A 42 -11.91 -6.45 -2.28
C PRO A 42 -12.69 -7.72 -2.66
N GLY A 43 -13.28 -7.80 -3.86
CA GLY A 43 -14.04 -8.95 -4.33
C GLY A 43 -13.20 -10.09 -4.91
N THR A 44 -11.88 -9.91 -5.06
CA THR A 44 -11.01 -10.91 -5.67
C THR A 44 -10.35 -11.78 -4.61
N ASN A 45 -10.51 -13.10 -4.76
CA ASN A 45 -9.89 -14.10 -3.91
C ASN A 45 -8.35 -13.96 -3.95
N ALA A 46 -7.67 -14.23 -2.84
CA ALA A 46 -6.21 -14.15 -2.71
C ALA A 46 -5.47 -14.91 -3.83
N PHE A 47 -5.99 -16.06 -4.25
CA PHE A 47 -5.38 -16.90 -5.29
C PHE A 47 -5.48 -16.33 -6.71
N GLN A 48 -6.41 -15.41 -6.95
CA GLN A 48 -6.64 -14.78 -8.25
C GLN A 48 -5.94 -13.43 -8.37
N ARG A 49 -5.21 -13.00 -7.32
CA ARG A 49 -4.48 -11.73 -7.34
C ARG A 49 -3.24 -11.83 -8.24
N LYS A 50 -2.91 -10.72 -8.89
CA LYS A 50 -1.82 -10.63 -9.88
C LYS A 50 -0.48 -11.14 -9.35
N PHE A 51 -0.13 -10.82 -8.10
CA PHE A 51 1.18 -11.10 -7.51
C PHE A 51 1.22 -12.35 -6.62
N VAL A 52 0.28 -13.29 -6.80
CA VAL A 52 0.17 -14.49 -5.96
C VAL A 52 1.42 -15.38 -6.05
N ASN A 53 2.05 -15.46 -7.23
CA ASN A 53 3.20 -16.32 -7.44
C ASN A 53 4.45 -15.79 -6.73
N GLU A 54 4.60 -14.47 -6.70
CA GLU A 54 5.68 -13.78 -6.02
C GLU A 54 5.55 -13.92 -4.50
N VAL A 55 4.33 -13.75 -3.96
CA VAL A 55 4.07 -13.97 -2.52
C VAL A 55 4.43 -15.41 -2.12
N ARG A 56 3.98 -16.40 -2.90
CA ARG A 56 4.28 -17.83 -2.66
C ARG A 56 5.75 -18.20 -2.74
N ARG A 57 6.60 -17.39 -3.37
CA ARG A 57 8.05 -17.62 -3.41
C ARG A 57 8.77 -17.10 -2.16
N CYS A 58 8.13 -16.18 -1.44
CA CYS A 58 8.67 -15.57 -0.22
C CYS A 58 8.18 -16.30 1.05
N ASP A 59 7.09 -17.05 0.96
CA ASP A 59 6.64 -18.03 1.98
C ASP A 59 7.58 -19.25 2.03
#